data_AF-A0A2A4NRU0-F1
#
_entry.id   AF-A0A2A4NRU0-F1
#
_cell.length_a   1.000
_cell.length_b   1.000
_cell.length_c   1.000
_cell.angle_alpha   90.00
_cell.angle_beta   90.00
_cell.angle_gamma   90.00
#
_symmetry.space_group_name_H-M   'P 1'
#
loop_
_entity.id
_entity.type
_entity.pdbx_description
1 polymer ?
#
loop_
_entity_poly.entity_id
_entity_poly.type
_entity_poly.pdbx_seq_one_letter_code
_entity_poly.pdbx_strand_id
1 'polypeptide(L)'
;MKFPVIAALLIVVSGTAPGLAEPMRGVNGHSASGSATIASGQVELGSDFRFDGGPDVYVAVKQGGKIQLLGKLRDNSGAQSYALPAGGDGPDEILLFCKQYNVTLGKAAVN
;
A
#
# COMPACT_ATOMS: atom_id res chain seq x y z
N MET A 1 -20.98 17.88 37.78
CA MET A 1 -21.39 17.15 36.57
C MET A 1 -20.14 16.60 35.92
N LYS A 2 -20.14 15.31 35.61
CA LYS A 2 -18.97 14.42 35.50
C LYS A 2 -18.74 14.12 34.02
N PHE A 3 -17.67 14.66 33.43
CA PHE A 3 -17.22 14.30 32.09
C PHE A 3 -16.32 13.06 32.20
N PRO A 4 -16.60 11.95 31.50
CA PRO A 4 -15.69 10.81 31.50
C PRO A 4 -14.50 11.13 30.58
N VAL A 5 -13.31 11.19 31.18
CA VAL A 5 -12.03 11.16 30.48
C VAL A 5 -11.88 9.78 29.87
N ILE A 6 -12.01 9.67 28.55
CA ILE A 6 -11.70 8.44 27.81
C ILE A 6 -10.19 8.41 27.60
N ALA A 7 -9.51 7.61 28.42
CA ALA A 7 -8.10 7.29 28.25
C ALA A 7 -7.93 6.45 26.96
N ALA A 8 -7.30 7.05 25.95
CA ALA A 8 -6.87 6.31 24.77
C ALA A 8 -5.74 5.36 25.18
N LEU A 9 -6.07 4.07 25.29
CA LEU A 9 -5.11 3.00 25.49
C LEU A 9 -4.29 2.83 24.20
N LEU A 10 -3.12 3.45 24.14
CA LEU A 10 -2.10 3.19 23.12
C LEU A 10 -1.53 1.79 23.38
N ILE A 11 -2.10 0.79 22.73
CA ILE A 11 -1.50 -0.54 22.64
C ILE A 11 -0.31 -0.42 21.69
N VAL A 12 0.90 -0.29 22.23
CA VAL A 12 2.14 -0.45 21.47
C VAL A 12 2.36 -1.96 21.33
N VAL A 13 1.79 -2.56 20.27
CA VAL A 13 2.16 -3.91 19.85
C VAL A 13 3.60 -3.87 19.38
N SER A 14 4.47 -4.56 20.12
CA SER A 14 5.82 -4.91 19.67
C SER A 14 5.70 -6.02 18.62
N GLY A 15 5.34 -5.65 17.39
CA GLY A 15 5.47 -6.50 16.22
C GLY A 15 6.78 -6.19 15.54
N THR A 16 7.52 -7.21 15.13
CA THR A 16 8.59 -7.14 14.11
C THR A 16 8.28 -5.98 13.16
N ALA A 17 9.15 -4.98 13.08
CA ALA A 17 8.87 -3.73 12.37
C ALA A 17 8.24 -4.08 11.00
N PRO A 18 6.98 -3.70 10.73
CA PRO A 18 6.43 -3.85 9.39
C PRO A 18 7.40 -3.16 8.45
N GLY A 19 7.71 -3.76 7.31
CA GLY A 19 8.50 -3.09 6.28
C GLY A 19 7.76 -1.80 5.94
N LEU A 20 8.23 -0.69 6.49
CA LEU A 20 7.59 0.61 6.33
C LEU A 20 7.89 1.02 4.91
N ALA A 21 6.87 1.06 4.07
CA ALA A 21 7.04 1.64 2.77
C ALA A 21 6.99 3.16 2.92
N GLU A 22 7.79 3.83 2.09
CA GLU A 22 7.66 5.25 1.86
C GLU A 22 6.22 5.60 1.45
N PRO A 23 5.75 6.82 1.73
CA PRO A 23 4.44 7.27 1.28
C PRO A 23 4.29 7.05 -0.23
N MET A 24 3.12 6.59 -0.64
CA MET A 24 2.82 6.40 -2.04
C MET A 24 2.91 7.73 -2.79
N ARG A 25 3.52 7.69 -3.97
CA ARG A 25 3.68 8.86 -4.84
C ARG A 25 3.19 8.53 -6.23
N GLY A 26 2.40 9.44 -6.79
CA GLY A 26 1.97 9.38 -8.18
C GLY A 26 3.14 9.58 -9.14
N VAL A 27 3.10 8.89 -10.28
CA VAL A 27 4.08 8.96 -11.37
C VAL A 27 3.36 8.99 -12.72
N ASN A 28 4.08 9.28 -13.81
CA ASN A 28 3.50 9.36 -15.16
C ASN A 28 2.31 10.35 -15.28
N GLY A 29 2.34 11.44 -14.53
CA GLY A 29 1.29 12.47 -14.54
C GLY A 29 0.07 12.16 -13.66
N HIS A 30 0.09 11.05 -12.93
CA HIS A 30 -0.94 10.70 -11.97
C HIS A 30 -0.60 11.16 -10.55
N SER A 31 -1.62 11.30 -9.71
CA SER A 31 -1.53 11.66 -8.30
C SER A 31 -1.91 10.46 -7.44
N ALA A 32 -0.93 9.93 -6.72
CA ALA A 32 -1.12 8.94 -5.67
C ALA A 32 -0.49 9.46 -4.39
N SER A 33 -1.15 9.23 -3.26
CA SER A 33 -0.70 9.65 -1.94
C SER A 33 -1.20 8.70 -0.86
N GLY A 34 -0.53 8.71 0.28
CA GLY A 34 -0.93 8.01 1.49
C GLY A 34 0.04 6.92 1.92
N SER A 35 -0.18 6.37 3.11
CA SER A 35 0.65 5.34 3.70
C SER A 35 0.45 3.99 3.00
N ALA A 36 1.55 3.26 2.83
CA ALA A 36 1.55 1.87 2.42
C ALA A 36 2.53 1.10 3.31
N THR A 37 2.18 -0.12 3.69
CA THR A 37 3.01 -0.95 4.57
C THR A 37 2.93 -2.40 4.14
N ILE A 38 3.99 -3.15 4.46
CA ILE A 38 4.00 -4.60 4.29
C ILE A 38 4.02 -5.24 5.66
N ALA A 39 2.95 -5.96 5.98
CA ALA A 39 2.77 -6.62 7.25
C ALA A 39 2.16 -8.00 7.02
N SER A 40 2.60 -9.02 7.78
CA SER A 40 1.96 -10.34 7.83
C SER A 40 1.71 -11.01 6.47
N GLY A 41 2.59 -10.81 5.48
CA GLY A 41 2.42 -11.39 4.14
C GLY A 41 1.35 -10.71 3.29
N GLN A 42 1.06 -9.44 3.54
CA GLN A 42 0.15 -8.63 2.72
C GLN A 42 0.67 -7.21 2.58
N VAL A 43 0.28 -6.57 1.48
CA VAL A 43 0.41 -5.12 1.28
C VAL A 43 -0.84 -4.46 1.84
N GLU A 44 -0.66 -3.48 2.71
CA GLU A 44 -1.72 -2.69 3.31
C GLU A 44 -1.59 -1.23 2.88
N LEU A 45 -2.62 -0.71 2.22
CA LEU A 45 -2.80 0.71 1.96
C LEU A 45 -3.55 1.32 3.14
N GLY A 46 -3.04 2.43 3.65
CA GLY A 46 -3.62 3.15 4.80
C GLY A 46 -4.96 3.80 4.47
N SER A 47 -5.71 4.20 5.51
CA SER A 47 -6.98 4.92 5.34
C SER A 47 -6.84 6.28 4.65
N ASP A 48 -5.65 6.85 4.68
CA ASP A 48 -5.27 8.11 4.05
C ASP A 48 -4.90 7.94 2.56
N PHE A 49 -4.85 6.71 2.05
CA PHE A 49 -4.61 6.42 0.64
C PHE A 49 -5.60 7.15 -0.26
N ARG A 50 -5.07 7.78 -1.30
CA ARG A 50 -5.80 8.51 -2.33
C ARG A 50 -5.08 8.39 -3.67
N PHE A 51 -5.86 8.14 -4.71
CA PHE A 51 -5.41 7.99 -6.08
C PHE A 51 -6.40 8.66 -7.04
N ASP A 52 -5.92 9.29 -8.11
CA ASP A 52 -6.79 10.00 -9.07
C ASP A 52 -7.60 9.07 -9.99
N GLY A 53 -7.18 7.80 -10.11
CA GLY A 53 -7.94 6.74 -10.78
C GLY A 53 -7.36 6.32 -12.14
N GLY A 54 -7.91 5.23 -12.68
CA GLY A 54 -7.53 4.69 -13.98
C GLY A 54 -8.44 3.54 -14.41
N PRO A 55 -8.47 3.18 -15.70
CA PRO A 55 -9.45 2.22 -16.23
C PRO A 55 -9.20 0.76 -15.78
N ASP A 56 -7.95 0.36 -15.57
CA ASP A 56 -7.61 -1.01 -15.17
C ASP A 56 -6.39 -1.07 -14.25
N VAL A 57 -6.57 -0.58 -13.02
CA VAL A 57 -5.50 -0.39 -12.04
C VAL A 57 -5.42 -1.59 -11.11
N TYR A 58 -4.20 -2.06 -10.88
CA TYR A 58 -3.86 -3.17 -10.00
C TYR A 58 -2.88 -2.70 -8.95
N VAL A 59 -3.02 -3.24 -7.74
CA VAL A 59 -1.93 -3.22 -6.77
C VAL A 59 -0.95 -4.31 -7.15
N ALA A 60 0.30 -3.91 -7.29
CA ALA A 60 1.39 -4.77 -7.70
C ALA A 60 2.59 -4.52 -6.79
N VAL A 61 3.55 -5.43 -6.84
CA VAL A 61 4.83 -5.28 -6.15
C VAL A 61 5.96 -5.56 -7.12
N LYS A 62 7.11 -4.96 -6.86
CA LYS A 62 8.32 -5.21 -7.62
C LYS A 62 9.35 -5.85 -6.73
N GLN A 63 9.89 -6.97 -7.20
CA GLN A 63 10.95 -7.72 -6.51
C GLN A 63 12.00 -8.15 -7.53
N GLY A 64 13.26 -7.77 -7.30
CA GLY A 64 14.37 -8.18 -8.17
C GLY A 64 14.15 -7.80 -9.65
N GLY A 65 13.53 -6.64 -9.89
CA GLY A 65 13.23 -6.13 -11.22
C GLY A 65 11.98 -6.71 -11.89
N LYS A 66 11.27 -7.65 -11.25
CA LYS A 66 10.02 -8.23 -11.77
C LYS A 66 8.81 -7.61 -11.11
N ILE A 67 7.78 -7.28 -11.89
CA ILE A 67 6.49 -6.79 -11.38
C ILE A 67 5.54 -7.98 -11.22
N GLN A 68 4.93 -8.09 -10.05
CA GLN A 68 3.93 -9.09 -9.73
C GLN A 68 2.62 -8.42 -9.32
N LEU A 69 1.53 -8.76 -9.99
CA LEU A 69 0.20 -8.24 -9.69
C LEU A 69 -0.39 -8.98 -8.49
N LEU A 70 -0.86 -8.26 -7.48
CA LEU A 70 -1.51 -8.82 -6.29
C LEU A 70 -3.03 -8.88 -6.45
N GLY A 71 -3.61 -7.84 -7.04
CA GLY A 71 -5.06 -7.75 -7.23
C GLY A 71 -5.48 -6.44 -7.85
N LYS A 72 -6.72 -6.39 -8.36
CA LYS A 72 -7.30 -5.16 -8.90
C LYS A 72 -7.51 -4.16 -7.77
N LEU A 73 -7.18 -2.89 -8.00
CA LEU A 73 -7.43 -1.83 -7.04
C LEU A 73 -8.94 -1.73 -6.80
N ARG A 74 -9.36 -1.93 -5.55
CA ARG A 74 -10.79 -2.01 -5.19
C ARG A 74 -11.46 -0.64 -5.17
N ASP A 75 -10.74 0.35 -4.70
CA ASP A 75 -11.18 1.73 -4.52
C ASP A 75 -9.99 2.67 -4.67
N ASN A 76 -10.23 3.87 -5.17
CA ASN A 76 -9.20 4.89 -5.33
C ASN A 76 -8.85 5.62 -4.02
N SER A 77 -9.46 5.24 -2.90
CA SER A 77 -9.19 5.85 -1.61
C SER A 77 -9.57 4.94 -0.46
N GLY A 78 -8.94 5.16 0.70
CA GLY A 78 -9.24 4.42 1.92
C GLY A 78 -8.40 3.17 2.09
N ALA A 79 -8.61 2.48 3.22
CA ALA A 79 -7.75 1.39 3.65
C ALA A 79 -8.08 0.10 2.89
N GLN A 80 -7.04 -0.59 2.40
CA GLN A 80 -7.19 -1.80 1.59
C GLN A 80 -5.97 -2.71 1.75
N SER A 81 -6.21 -4.01 1.86
CA SER A 81 -5.14 -5.00 1.95
C SER A 81 -5.14 -5.96 0.75
N TYR A 82 -3.95 -6.42 0.35
CA TYR A 82 -3.73 -7.33 -0.78
C TYR A 82 -2.71 -8.39 -0.38
N ALA A 83 -3.08 -9.67 -0.54
CA ALA A 83 -2.21 -10.77 -0.15
C ALA A 83 -0.94 -10.81 -1.01
N LEU A 84 0.21 -10.96 -0.35
CA LEU A 84 1.46 -11.30 -1.03
C LEU A 84 1.51 -12.83 -1.23
N PRO A 85 2.01 -13.30 -2.38
CA PRO A 85 2.26 -14.72 -2.57
C PRO A 85 3.35 -15.19 -1.60
N ALA A 86 3.16 -16.37 -1.02
CA ALA A 86 4.12 -16.95 -0.09
C ALA A 86 5.43 -17.33 -0.80
N GLY A 87 6.58 -17.04 -0.17
CA GLY A 87 7.87 -17.64 -0.56
C GLY A 87 8.92 -16.71 -1.16
N GLY A 88 8.92 -15.41 -0.85
CA GLY A 88 10.00 -14.50 -1.24
C GLY A 88 10.44 -13.59 -0.09
N ASP A 89 11.65 -13.02 -0.20
CA ASP A 89 12.03 -11.79 0.50
C ASP A 89 10.96 -10.71 0.26
N GLY A 90 10.82 -9.75 1.18
CA GLY A 90 9.88 -8.64 0.97
C GLY A 90 10.14 -7.93 -0.37
N PRO A 91 9.10 -7.42 -1.05
CA PRO A 91 9.29 -6.70 -2.32
C PRO A 91 10.02 -5.37 -2.08
N ASP A 92 10.73 -4.90 -3.11
CA ASP A 92 11.47 -3.64 -3.11
C ASP A 92 10.53 -2.41 -3.24
N GLU A 93 9.44 -2.56 -4.00
CA GLU A 93 8.49 -1.46 -4.25
C GLU A 93 7.05 -1.99 -4.28
N ILE A 94 6.11 -1.20 -3.76
CA ILE A 94 4.66 -1.35 -3.96
C ILE A 94 4.26 -0.41 -5.09
N LEU A 95 3.48 -0.90 -6.05
CA LEU A 95 3.12 -0.19 -7.28
C LEU A 95 1.60 -0.15 -7.46
N LEU A 96 1.09 0.95 -7.99
CA LEU A 96 -0.18 1.01 -8.71
C LEU A 96 0.13 0.83 -10.18
N PHE A 97 -0.33 -0.27 -10.77
CA PHE A 97 0.00 -0.66 -12.12
C PHE A 97 -1.25 -0.66 -12.99
N CYS A 98 -1.23 0.06 -14.11
CA CYS A 98 -2.26 -0.05 -15.12
C CYS A 98 -1.96 -1.22 -16.03
N LYS A 99 -2.75 -2.29 -15.95
CA LYS A 99 -2.55 -3.47 -16.80
C LYS A 99 -2.86 -3.18 -18.26
N GLN A 100 -3.87 -2.36 -18.54
CA GLN A 100 -4.29 -2.01 -19.90
C GLN A 100 -3.20 -1.26 -20.68
N TYR A 101 -2.53 -0.28 -20.04
CA TYR A 101 -1.50 0.54 -20.69
C TYR A 101 -0.07 0.10 -20.35
N ASN A 102 0.08 -0.92 -19.50
CA ASN A 102 1.38 -1.44 -19.06
C ASN A 102 2.30 -0.36 -18.44
N VAL A 103 1.74 0.51 -17.61
CA VAL A 103 2.44 1.63 -16.97
C VAL A 103 2.25 1.65 -15.46
N THR A 104 3.23 2.20 -14.75
CA THR A 104 3.11 2.49 -13.31
C THR A 104 2.45 3.85 -13.13
N LEU A 105 1.41 3.92 -12.30
CA LEU A 105 0.67 5.15 -11.97
C LEU A 105 1.05 5.71 -10.60
N GLY A 106 1.49 4.83 -9.71
CA GLY A 106 1.96 5.20 -8.38
C GLY A 106 2.98 4.20 -7.86
N LYS A 107 3.87 4.64 -7.00
CA LYS A 107 4.88 3.78 -6.36
C LYS A 107 5.17 4.19 -4.93
N ALA A 108 5.55 3.23 -4.11
CA ALA A 108 6.05 3.37 -2.75
C ALA A 108 7.25 2.43 -2.61
N ALA A 109 8.41 2.97 -2.22
CA ALA A 109 9.60 2.16 -1.98
C ALA A 109 9.51 1.49 -0.62
N VAL A 110 9.91 0.22 -0.51
CA VAL A 110 9.98 -0.51 0.76
C VAL A 110 11.43 -0.53 1.20
N ASN A 111 11.69 -0.19 2.46
CA ASN A 111 13.03 -0.10 3.04
C ASN A 111 13.25 -1.14 4.15
#